data_AF-A0A2V6Z5I4-F1
#
_entry.id   AF-A0A2V6Z5I4-F1
#
_cell.length_a   1.000
_cell.length_b   1.000
_cell.length_c   1.000
_cell.angle_alpha   90.00
_cell.angle_beta   90.00
_cell.angle_gamma   90.00
#
_symmetry.space_group_name_H-M   'P 1'
#
loop_
_entity.id
_entity.type
_entity.pdbx_description
1 polymer ?
#
loop_
_entity_poly.entity_id
_entity_poly.type
_entity_poly.pdbx_seq_one_letter_code
_entity_poly.pdbx_strand_id
1 'polypeptide(L)'
;MRESRRVIGRYELTREDVLSGRKFADGIARASWPIELWEEGRLGATYEFLPDGTYYDIPLRCLQARDVENLFVAGRCMSATHEALGSARVIGTCLATGEAVGRAAARYAEAR
;
A
#
# COMPACT_ATOMS: atom_id res chain seq x y z
N MET A 1 10.45 -2.19 -16.43
CA MET A 1 10.51 -2.00 -14.96
C MET A 1 9.45 -0.97 -14.53
N ARG A 2 8.47 -1.33 -13.70
CA ARG A 2 7.42 -0.41 -13.17
C ARG A 2 7.58 -0.07 -11.68
N GLU A 3 8.71 -0.44 -11.09
CA GLU A 3 9.03 -0.23 -9.69
C GLU A 3 10.34 0.53 -9.52
N SER A 4 10.49 1.19 -8.38
CA SER A 4 11.69 1.95 -7.97
C SER A 4 11.98 1.67 -6.50
N ARG A 5 13.07 2.23 -5.96
CA ARG A 5 13.36 2.11 -4.52
C ARG A 5 12.18 2.64 -3.69
N ARG A 6 11.79 1.90 -2.66
CA ARG A 6 10.68 2.21 -1.74
C ARG A 6 11.22 2.36 -0.32
N VAL A 7 10.44 3.04 0.54
CA VAL A 7 10.76 3.08 1.96
C VAL A 7 10.52 1.69 2.58
N ILE A 8 11.35 1.32 3.56
CA ILE A 8 11.02 0.23 4.47
C ILE A 8 10.15 0.83 5.57
N GLY A 9 8.89 0.41 5.57
CA GLY A 9 7.88 0.90 6.51
C GLY A 9 7.93 0.12 7.81
N ARG A 10 7.15 0.60 8.79
CA ARG A 10 6.92 -0.14 10.05
C ARG A 10 6.12 -1.43 9.84
N TYR A 11 5.49 -1.58 8.69
CA TYR A 11 4.89 -2.81 8.20
C TYR A 11 5.05 -2.90 6.68
N GLU A 12 5.28 -4.10 6.18
CA GLU A 12 5.31 -4.37 4.74
C GLU A 12 3.99 -5.03 4.34
N LEU A 13 3.23 -4.39 3.46
CA LEU A 13 2.01 -5.01 2.91
C LEU A 13 2.39 -6.21 2.04
N THR A 14 1.84 -7.39 2.36
CA THR A 14 2.22 -8.64 1.69
C THR A 14 1.20 -9.10 0.66
N ARG A 15 1.63 -9.97 -0.26
CA ARG A 15 0.73 -10.70 -1.19
C ARG A 15 -0.42 -11.36 -0.43
N GLU A 16 -0.12 -12.00 0.70
CA GLU A 16 -1.10 -12.70 1.52
C GLU A 16 -2.13 -11.75 2.13
N ASP A 17 -1.72 -10.56 2.57
CA ASP A 17 -2.65 -9.55 3.08
C ASP A 17 -3.68 -9.14 2.02
N VAL A 18 -3.25 -9.04 0.76
CA VAL A 18 -4.13 -8.74 -0.38
C VAL A 18 -5.08 -9.90 -0.65
N LEU A 19 -4.54 -11.11 -0.82
CA LEU A 19 -5.33 -12.28 -1.23
C LEU A 19 -6.28 -12.77 -0.12
N SER A 20 -5.96 -12.55 1.14
CA SER A 20 -6.87 -12.85 2.27
C SER A 20 -7.91 -11.76 2.51
N GLY A 21 -7.81 -10.60 1.85
CA GLY A 21 -8.69 -9.46 2.12
C GLY A 21 -8.49 -8.87 3.52
N ARG A 22 -7.24 -8.88 4.02
CA ARG A 22 -6.93 -8.61 5.42
C ARG A 22 -7.39 -7.24 5.88
N LYS A 23 -7.91 -7.18 7.10
CA LYS A 23 -8.30 -5.94 7.78
C LYS A 23 -7.29 -5.55 8.84
N PHE A 24 -7.13 -4.25 9.04
CA PHE A 24 -6.20 -3.71 10.00
C PHE A 24 -6.88 -2.67 10.89
N ALA A 25 -6.60 -2.69 12.19
CA ALA A 25 -7.14 -1.71 13.15
C ALA A 25 -6.69 -0.26 12.82
N ASP A 26 -5.54 -0.13 12.17
CA ASP A 26 -4.95 1.11 11.68
C ASP A 26 -5.06 1.25 10.15
N GLY A 27 -6.07 0.62 9.54
CA GLY A 27 -6.39 0.75 8.11
C GLY A 27 -6.82 2.18 7.74
N ILE A 28 -6.12 2.79 6.78
CA ILE A 28 -6.37 4.18 6.35
C ILE A 28 -6.87 4.29 4.91
N ALA A 29 -6.80 3.22 4.13
CA ALA A 29 -7.41 3.13 2.81
C ALA A 29 -7.88 1.69 2.54
N ARG A 30 -8.95 1.56 1.74
CA ARG A 30 -9.46 0.26 1.28
C ARG A 30 -9.09 0.04 -0.18
N ALA A 31 -8.70 -1.18 -0.50
CA ALA A 31 -8.29 -1.56 -1.84
C ALA A 31 -8.94 -2.90 -2.23
N SER A 32 -9.36 -3.00 -3.48
CA SER A 32 -10.02 -4.21 -4.02
C SER A 32 -9.57 -4.51 -5.45
N TRP A 33 -8.47 -3.91 -5.90
CA TRP A 33 -7.88 -4.24 -7.20
C TRP A 33 -7.23 -5.63 -7.09
N PRO A 34 -7.29 -6.49 -8.13
CA PRO A 34 -6.48 -7.69 -8.15
C PRO A 34 -4.99 -7.35 -8.14
N ILE A 35 -4.16 -8.32 -7.78
CA ILE A 35 -2.71 -8.21 -8.02
C ILE A 35 -2.50 -8.27 -9.54
N GLU A 36 -2.03 -7.17 -10.12
CA GLU A 36 -1.75 -7.04 -11.55
C GLU A 36 -0.23 -6.96 -11.79
N LEU A 37 0.33 -8.02 -12.36
CA LEU A 37 1.78 -8.12 -12.63
C LEU A 37 2.08 -8.14 -14.12
N TRP A 38 3.19 -7.49 -14.47
CA TRP A 38 3.70 -7.39 -15.83
C TRP A 38 5.10 -7.99 -15.86
N GLU A 39 5.21 -9.19 -16.42
CA GLU A 39 6.45 -9.95 -16.53
C GLU A 39 7.15 -9.65 -17.87
N GLU A 40 8.49 -9.59 -17.84
CA GLU A 40 9.28 -9.43 -19.06
C GLU A 40 9.15 -10.67 -19.95
N GLY A 41 8.92 -10.47 -21.25
CA GLY A 41 8.72 -11.56 -22.20
C GLY A 41 7.32 -12.18 -22.22
N ARG A 42 6.40 -11.76 -21.33
CA ARG A 42 4.99 -12.17 -21.38
C ARG A 42 4.13 -11.11 -22.06
N LEU A 43 3.26 -11.54 -22.97
CA LEU A 43 2.20 -10.68 -23.52
C LEU A 43 1.04 -10.58 -22.53
N GLY A 44 0.76 -9.36 -22.07
CA GLY A 44 -0.35 -9.08 -21.14
C GLY A 44 0.02 -9.19 -19.65
N ALA A 45 -0.94 -8.81 -18.81
CA ALA A 45 -0.81 -8.89 -17.36
C ALA A 45 -1.30 -10.24 -16.82
N THR A 46 -0.72 -10.69 -15.71
CA THR A 46 -1.29 -11.73 -14.85
C THR A 46 -2.12 -11.09 -13.74
N TYR A 47 -3.18 -11.80 -13.33
CA TYR A 47 -4.12 -11.33 -12.33
C TYR A 47 -4.31 -12.37 -11.23
N GLU A 48 -4.21 -11.93 -9.98
CA GLU A 48 -4.59 -12.74 -8.82
C GLU A 48 -5.65 -12.01 -8.01
N PHE A 49 -6.77 -12.68 -7.77
CA PHE A 49 -7.95 -12.06 -7.17
C PHE A 49 -8.03 -12.41 -5.68
N LEU A 50 -8.27 -11.38 -4.88
CA LEU A 50 -8.84 -11.51 -3.55
C LEU A 50 -10.31 -12.02 -3.63
N PRO A 51 -10.90 -12.58 -2.56
CA PRO A 51 -12.27 -13.09 -2.57
C PRO A 51 -13.31 -12.09 -3.08
N ASP A 52 -14.28 -12.58 -3.85
CA ASP A 52 -15.32 -11.74 -4.44
C ASP A 52 -16.07 -10.92 -3.38
N GLY A 53 -16.32 -9.65 -3.69
CA GLY A 53 -17.01 -8.73 -2.79
C GLY A 53 -16.21 -8.29 -1.57
N THR A 54 -14.93 -8.67 -1.46
CA THR A 54 -14.06 -8.22 -0.37
C THR A 54 -13.16 -7.05 -0.78
N TYR A 55 -12.40 -6.57 0.19
CA TYR A 55 -11.32 -5.59 0.05
C TYR A 55 -10.20 -5.97 1.00
N TYR A 56 -9.07 -5.28 0.99
CA TYR A 56 -8.09 -5.29 2.06
C TYR A 56 -7.80 -3.86 2.51
N ASP A 57 -7.32 -3.72 3.74
CA ASP A 57 -6.91 -2.42 4.28
C ASP A 57 -5.43 -2.17 3.99
N ILE A 58 -5.09 -0.93 3.67
CA ILE A 58 -3.72 -0.42 3.70
C ILE A 58 -3.52 0.24 5.05
N PRO A 59 -2.69 -0.31 5.96
CA PRO A 59 -2.49 0.27 7.28
C PRO A 59 -1.51 1.46 7.23
N LEU A 60 -1.70 2.44 8.12
CA LEU A 60 -0.85 3.65 8.19
C LEU A 60 0.64 3.32 8.33
N ARG A 61 0.97 2.25 9.06
CA ARG A 61 2.35 1.79 9.27
C ARG A 61 3.08 1.34 7.99
N CYS A 62 2.39 1.05 6.89
CA CYS A 62 3.03 0.87 5.57
C CYS A 62 3.63 2.17 5.00
N LEU A 63 3.18 3.30 5.52
CA LEU A 63 3.45 4.65 5.02
C LEU A 63 4.35 5.44 5.99
N GLN A 64 4.71 4.85 7.13
CA GLN A 64 5.63 5.41 8.11
C GLN A 64 7.01 4.77 7.95
N ALA A 65 8.05 5.59 7.77
CA ALA A 65 9.41 5.06 7.72
C ALA A 65 9.73 4.32 9.02
N ARG A 66 10.38 3.16 8.90
CA ARG A 66 10.79 2.36 10.07
C ARG A 66 11.81 3.10 10.93
N ASP A 67 12.78 3.73 10.29
CA ASP A 67 14.01 4.22 10.95
C ASP A 67 14.01 5.74 11.20
N VAL A 68 12.96 6.46 10.78
CA VAL A 68 12.85 7.92 10.92
C VAL A 68 11.45 8.29 11.40
N GLU A 69 11.33 8.77 12.64
CA GLU A 69 10.02 8.90 13.31
C GLU A 69 9.07 9.92 12.66
N ASN A 70 9.62 11.01 12.13
CA ASN A 70 8.85 12.11 11.54
C ASN A 70 8.74 12.03 10.01
N LEU A 71 9.08 10.88 9.41
CA LEU A 71 9.05 10.69 7.97
C LEU A 71 7.88 9.77 7.56
N PHE A 72 7.00 10.34 6.76
CA PHE A 72 5.88 9.64 6.14
C PHE A 72 6.02 9.68 4.61
N VAL A 73 5.52 8.65 3.94
CA VAL A 73 5.41 8.57 2.48
C VAL A 73 3.97 8.29 2.08
N ALA A 74 3.62 8.52 0.82
CA ALA A 74 2.25 8.28 0.32
C ALA A 74 2.25 7.52 -1.01
N GLY A 75 1.11 6.87 -1.30
CA GLY A 75 0.88 6.15 -2.56
C GLY A 75 1.94 5.07 -2.85
N ARG A 76 2.47 5.08 -4.08
CA ARG A 76 3.41 4.07 -4.58
C ARG A 76 4.69 3.92 -3.75
N CYS A 77 5.05 4.94 -2.96
CA CYS A 77 6.24 4.92 -2.12
C CYS A 77 6.10 4.03 -0.87
N MET A 78 4.89 3.50 -0.60
CA MET A 78 4.60 2.65 0.55
C MET A 78 5.47 1.38 0.60
N SER A 79 5.65 0.87 1.82
CA SER A 79 6.29 -0.41 2.06
C SER A 79 5.33 -1.56 1.75
N ALA A 80 5.67 -2.32 0.73
CA ALA A 80 4.91 -3.45 0.25
C ALA A 80 5.83 -4.43 -0.51
N THR A 81 5.44 -5.69 -0.55
CA THR A 81 5.99 -6.68 -1.49
C THR A 81 5.77 -6.25 -2.95
N HIS A 82 6.46 -6.89 -3.90
CA HIS A 82 6.28 -6.64 -5.34
C HIS A 82 4.81 -6.86 -5.74
N GLU A 83 4.26 -7.99 -5.31
CA GLU A 83 2.92 -8.47 -5.63
C GLU A 83 1.85 -7.60 -5.01
N ALA A 84 1.98 -7.26 -3.72
CA ALA A 84 1.04 -6.36 -3.07
C ALA A 84 1.01 -4.97 -3.72
N LEU A 85 2.16 -4.47 -4.19
CA LEU A 85 2.22 -3.20 -4.91
C LEU A 85 1.52 -3.28 -6.27
N GLY A 86 1.50 -4.45 -6.91
CA GLY A 86 0.71 -4.72 -8.12
C GLY A 86 -0.78 -4.40 -7.95
N SER A 87 -1.31 -4.51 -6.74
CA SER A 87 -2.70 -4.15 -6.40
C SER A 87 -2.82 -2.77 -5.75
N ALA A 88 -1.99 -2.48 -4.74
CA ALA A 88 -2.18 -1.33 -3.84
C ALA A 88 -1.86 0.03 -4.46
N ARG A 89 -1.16 0.10 -5.60
CA ARG A 89 -0.69 1.35 -6.22
C ARG A 89 -1.66 1.99 -7.22
N VAL A 90 -2.92 1.55 -7.28
CA VAL A 90 -3.93 2.16 -8.16
C VAL A 90 -4.23 3.62 -7.74
N ILE A 91 -4.76 4.41 -8.66
CA ILE A 91 -4.94 5.86 -8.45
C ILE A 91 -5.81 6.14 -7.22
N GLY A 92 -6.92 5.41 -7.05
CA GLY A 92 -7.84 5.61 -5.93
C GLY A 92 -7.18 5.41 -4.57
N THR A 93 -6.41 4.34 -4.40
CA THR A 93 -5.68 4.07 -3.15
C THR A 93 -4.53 5.06 -2.95
N CYS A 94 -3.87 5.51 -4.01
CA CYS A 94 -2.82 6.53 -3.90
C CYS A 94 -3.39 7.88 -3.40
N LEU A 95 -4.56 8.29 -3.90
CA LEU A 95 -5.24 9.50 -3.42
C LEU A 95 -5.67 9.35 -1.95
N ALA A 96 -6.31 8.22 -1.60
CA ALA A 96 -6.78 7.96 -0.25
C ALA A 96 -5.63 7.91 0.77
N THR A 97 -4.54 7.21 0.45
CA THR A 97 -3.34 7.17 1.31
C THR A 97 -2.67 8.53 1.41
N GLY A 98 -2.65 9.33 0.33
CA GLY A 98 -2.13 10.70 0.34
C GLY A 98 -2.86 11.61 1.31
N GLU A 99 -4.20 11.62 1.29
CA GLU A 99 -5.00 12.40 2.24
C GLU A 99 -4.76 11.94 3.68
N ALA A 100 -4.85 10.63 3.93
CA ALA A 100 -4.71 10.08 5.27
C ALA A 100 -3.33 10.34 5.88
N VAL A 101 -2.26 10.18 5.09
CA VAL A 101 -0.89 10.48 5.52
C VAL A 101 -0.71 11.96 5.80
N GLY A 102 -1.27 12.84 4.96
CA GLY A 102 -1.23 14.29 5.20
C GLY A 102 -1.84 14.67 6.55
N ARG A 103 -3.01 14.09 6.88
CA ARG A 103 -3.65 14.29 8.20
C ARG A 103 -2.83 13.71 9.35
N ALA A 104 -2.23 12.53 9.16
CA ALA A 104 -1.38 11.91 10.18
C ALA A 104 -0.11 12.72 10.45
N ALA A 105 0.54 13.23 9.40
CA ALA A 105 1.71 14.08 9.51
C ALA A 105 1.39 15.42 10.21
N ALA A 106 0.25 16.04 9.89
CA ALA A 106 -0.21 17.26 10.56
C ALA A 106 -0.40 17.04 12.07
N ARG A 107 -1.12 15.98 12.46
CA ARG A 107 -1.32 15.63 13.89
C ARG A 107 0.00 15.34 14.60
N TYR A 108 0.94 14.68 13.91
CA TYR A 108 2.27 14.40 14.45
C TYR A 108 3.07 15.68 14.70
N ALA A 109 2.91 16.70 13.86
CA ALA A 109 3.54 18.00 14.03
C ALA A 109 2.93 18.82 15.19
N GLU A 110 1.61 18.74 15.39
CA GLU A 110 0.91 19.43 16.50
C GLU A 110 1.20 18.81 17.88
N ALA A 111 1.53 17.52 17.93
CA ALA A 111 1.85 16.81 19.17
C ALA A 111 3.28 17.03 19.68
N ARG A 112 4.03 17.96 19.06
CA ARG A 112 5.39 18.36 19.42
C ARG A 112 5.41 19.81 19.91
#